data_AF-A0A662H2E3-F1
#
_entry.id   AF-A0A662H2E3-F1
#
_cell.length_a   1.000
_cell.length_b   1.000
_cell.length_c   1.000
_cell.angle_alpha   90.00
_cell.angle_beta   90.00
_cell.angle_gamma   90.00
#
_symmetry.space_group_name_H-M   'P 1'
#
loop_
_entity.id
_entity.type
_entity.pdbx_description
1 polymer ?
#
loop_
_entity_poly.entity_id
_entity_poly.type
_entity_poly.pdbx_seq_one_letter_code
_entity_poly.pdbx_strand_id
1 'polypeptide(L)' 'DVERIEGWSESIDSLLVDLEDKLKGGLMVFSREVAQAVYDIVSNIPIIPVSSITMEGFPELHATLTRIVSEGELELR' A
#
# COMPACT_ATOMS: atom_id res chain seq x y z
N ASP A 1 -3.31 -7.90 18.88
CA ASP A 1 -3.70 -7.03 17.74
C ASP A 1 -2.51 -6.40 17.04
N VAL A 2 -1.63 -5.64 17.73
CA VAL A 2 -0.46 -4.99 17.10
C VAL A 2 0.53 -5.98 16.47
N GLU A 3 0.95 -7.02 17.20
CA GLU A 3 1.84 -8.08 16.68
C GLU A 3 1.26 -8.79 15.45
N ARG A 4 -0.07 -8.88 15.38
CA ARG A 4 -0.78 -9.50 14.25
C ARG A 4 -0.71 -8.63 13.00
N ILE A 5 -0.91 -7.32 13.17
CA ILE A 5 -0.83 -6.33 12.11
C ILE A 5 0.60 -6.18 11.59
N GLU A 6 1.60 -6.24 12.48
CA GLU A 6 3.01 -6.23 12.10
C GLU A 6 3.34 -7.43 11.19
N GLY A 7 2.91 -8.64 11.57
CA GLY A 7 3.06 -9.84 10.75
C GLY A 7 2.37 -9.78 9.39
N TRP A 8 1.26 -9.05 9.25
CA TRP A 8 0.61 -8.81 7.95
C TRP A 8 1.42 -7.88 7.05
N SER A 9 2.12 -6.90 7.64
CA SER A 9 2.97 -5.97 6.89
C SER A 9 4.22 -6.66 6.33
N GLU A 10 4.72 -7.67 7.05
CA GLU A 10 5.90 -8.44 6.66
C GLU A 10 5.56 -9.52 5.63
N SER A 11 4.34 -10.06 5.65
CA SER A 11 3.93 -11.11 4.73
C SER A 11 2.42 -11.10 4.45
N ILE A 12 2.09 -11.07 3.16
CA ILE A 12 0.72 -11.20 2.68
C ILE A 12 0.12 -12.57 3.04
N ASP A 13 0.95 -13.61 3.10
CA ASP A 13 0.49 -14.96 3.49
C ASP A 13 -0.01 -14.98 4.94
N SER A 14 0.61 -14.22 5.84
CA SER A 14 0.16 -14.07 7.23
C SER A 14 -1.23 -13.44 7.31
N LEU A 15 -1.53 -12.46 6.45
CA LEU A 15 -2.85 -11.85 6.36
C LEU A 15 -3.88 -12.84 5.80
N LEU A 16 -3.51 -13.62 4.78
CA LEU A 16 -4.39 -14.59 4.15
C LEU A 16 -4.81 -15.72 5.11
N VAL A 17 -3.88 -16.26 5.89
CA VAL A 17 -4.19 -17.28 6.92
C VAL A 17 -5.19 -16.73 7.95
N ASP A 18 -4.99 -15.49 8.40
CA ASP A 18 -5.87 -14.85 9.37
C ASP A 18 -7.28 -14.57 8.82
N LEU A 19 -7.38 -14.30 7.51
CA LEU A 19 -8.66 -14.12 6.82
C LEU A 19 -9.41 -15.45 6.67
N GLU A 20 -8.71 -16.54 6.37
CA GLU A 20 -9.30 -17.88 6.27
C GLU A 20 -9.84 -18.38 7.62
N ASP A 21 -9.15 -18.08 8.72
CA ASP A 21 -9.62 -18.45 10.07
C ASP A 21 -10.88 -17.67 10.49
N LYS A 22 -11.04 -16.43 10.00
CA LYS A 22 -12.18 -15.55 10.38
C LYS A 22 -13.36 -15.60 9.42
N LEU A 23 -13.16 -15.98 8.16
CA LEU A 23 -14.18 -15.89 7.12
C LEU A 23 -14.32 -17.22 6.37
N LYS A 24 -15.55 -17.61 6.04
CA LYS A 24 -15.84 -18.86 5.33
C LYS A 24 -16.63 -18.60 4.06
N GLY A 25 -16.48 -19.49 3.06
CA GLY A 25 -17.24 -19.44 1.81
C GLY A 25 -16.93 -18.19 0.97
N GLY A 26 -17.95 -17.56 0.39
CA GLY A 26 -17.77 -16.41 -0.51
C GLY A 26 -17.09 -15.18 0.12
N LEU A 27 -17.23 -14.98 1.44
CA LEU A 27 -16.56 -13.90 2.16
C LEU A 27 -15.03 -14.09 2.20
N MET A 28 -14.56 -15.33 2.25
CA MET A 28 -13.14 -15.67 2.22
C MET A 28 -12.52 -15.32 0.86
N VAL A 29 -13.22 -15.65 -0.23
CA VAL A 29 -12.79 -15.33 -1.60
C VAL A 29 -12.72 -13.82 -1.81
N PHE A 30 -13.76 -13.09 -1.42
CA PHE A 30 -13.80 -11.64 -1.53
C PHE A 30 -12.69 -10.97 -0.70
N SER A 31 -12.47 -11.41 0.55
CA SER A 31 -11.42 -10.81 1.38
C SER A 31 -10.01 -11.10 0.88
N ARG A 32 -9.78 -12.25 0.25
CA ARG A 32 -8.51 -12.54 -0.43
C ARG A 32 -8.28 -11.61 -1.62
N GLU A 33 -9.31 -11.37 -2.43
CA GLU A 33 -9.23 -10.42 -3.56
C GLU A 33 -8.95 -8.99 -3.07
N VAL A 34 -9.61 -8.56 -1.98
CA VAL A 34 -9.36 -7.25 -1.36
C VAL A 34 -7.95 -7.16 -0.80
N ALA A 35 -7.47 -8.19 -0.09
CA ALA A 35 -6.13 -8.22 0.47
C ALA A 35 -5.05 -8.13 -0.63
N GLN A 36 -5.24 -8.86 -1.74
CA GLN A 36 -4.35 -8.78 -2.89
C GLN A 36 -4.38 -7.39 -3.53
N ALA A 37 -5.56 -6.80 -3.73
CA ALA A 37 -5.68 -5.47 -4.29
C ALA A 37 -4.98 -4.41 -3.42
N VAL A 38 -5.11 -4.50 -2.09
CA VAL A 38 -4.40 -3.62 -1.16
C VAL A 38 -2.90 -3.83 -1.23
N TYR A 39 -2.43 -5.07 -1.28
CA TYR A 39 -1.01 -5.39 -1.46
C TYR A 39 -0.47 -4.78 -2.75
N ASP A 40 -1.18 -4.95 -3.87
CA ASP A 40 -0.77 -4.41 -5.17
C ASP A 40 -0.75 -2.87 -5.15
N ILE A 41 -1.72 -2.23 -4.52
CA ILE A 41 -1.74 -0.76 -4.36
C ILE A 41 -0.51 -0.31 -3.57
N VAL A 42 -0.25 -0.92 -2.41
CA VAL A 42 0.87 -0.53 -1.53
C VAL A 42 2.22 -0.80 -2.20
N SER A 43 2.34 -1.89 -2.94
CA SER A 43 3.56 -2.26 -3.68
C SER A 43 3.93 -1.25 -4.77
N ASN A 44 2.94 -0.51 -5.28
CA ASN A 44 3.13 0.52 -6.29
C ASN A 44 3.33 1.93 -5.70
N ILE A 45 3.28 2.11 -4.37
CA ILE A 45 3.57 3.40 -3.74
C ILE A 45 5.10 3.60 -3.71
N PRO A 46 5.64 4.64 -4.38
CA PRO A 46 7.08 4.89 -4.38
C PRO A 46 7.54 5.35 -2.99
N ILE A 47 8.58 4.69 -2.46
CA ILE A 47 9.27 5.13 -1.24
C ILE A 47 10.39 6.09 -1.64
N ILE A 48 10.32 7.33 -1.15
CA ILE A 48 11.32 8.36 -1.43
C ILE A 48 12.04 8.72 -0.13
N PRO A 49 13.31 8.35 0.03
CA PRO A 49 14.07 8.70 1.22
C PRO A 49 14.37 10.20 1.20
N VAL A 50 14.11 10.87 2.33
CA VAL A 50 14.38 12.30 2.48
C VAL A 50 15.13 12.61 3.76
N SER A 51 15.95 13.65 3.75
CA SER A 51 16.66 14.15 4.92
C SER A 51 16.30 15.61 5.15
N SER A 52 15.71 15.92 6.30
CA SER A 52 15.40 17.31 6.67
C SER A 52 16.64 18.12 7.04
N ILE A 53 17.78 17.46 7.28
CA ILE A 53 19.05 18.09 7.67
C ILE A 53 19.85 18.49 6.42
N THR A 54 19.95 17.58 5.45
CA THR A 54 20.73 17.79 4.20
C THR A 54 19.85 18.25 3.04
N MET A 55 18.52 18.21 3.19
CA MET A 55 17.52 18.46 2.15
C MET A 55 17.57 17.48 0.97
N GLU A 56 18.32 16.38 1.09
CA GLU A 56 18.37 15.32 0.08
C GLU A 56 17.01 14.65 -0.08
N GLY A 57 16.67 14.27 -1.31
CA GLY A 57 15.42 13.57 -1.64
C GLY A 57 14.18 14.45 -1.76
N PHE A 58 14.22 15.71 -1.28
CA PHE A 58 13.10 16.64 -1.40
C PHE A 58 12.76 17.04 -2.84
N PRO A 59 13.73 17.23 -3.76
CA PRO A 59 13.42 17.45 -5.18
C PRO A 59 12.69 16.25 -5.82
N GLU A 60 13.11 15.03 -5.52
CA GLU A 60 12.49 13.79 -6.00
C GLU A 60 11.07 13.62 -5.43
N LEU A 61 10.90 13.92 -4.14
CA LEU A 61 9.59 13.94 -3.48
C LEU A 61 8.66 14.95 -4.15
N HIS A 62 9.15 16.18 -4.35
CA HIS A 62 8.38 17.24 -5.01
C HIS A 62 7.96 16.83 -6.41
N ALA A 63 8.90 16.35 -7.24
CA ALA A 63 8.62 15.91 -8.61
C ALA A 63 7.58 14.78 -8.66
N THR A 64 7.67 13.82 -7.74
CA THR A 64 6.72 12.71 -7.65
C THR A 64 5.33 13.19 -7.26
N LEU A 65 5.23 14.09 -6.26
CA LEU A 65 3.95 14.70 -5.87
C LEU A 65 3.35 15.52 -7.00
N THR A 66 4.16 16.35 -7.68
CA THR A 66 3.70 17.10 -8.84
C THR A 66 3.17 16.17 -9.92
N ARG A 67 3.88 15.08 -10.23
CA ARG A 67 3.43 14.10 -11.22
C ARG A 67 2.09 13.48 -10.85
N ILE A 68 1.93 12.98 -9.62
CA ILE A 68 0.69 12.36 -9.15
C ILE A 68 -0.48 13.34 -9.19
N VAL A 69 -0.27 14.57 -8.70
CA VAL A 69 -1.33 15.59 -8.65
C VAL A 69 -1.68 16.11 -10.05
N SER A 70 -0.69 16.32 -10.92
CA SER A 70 -0.91 16.80 -12.29
C SER A 70 -1.48 15.72 -13.23
N GLU A 71 -1.10 14.46 -13.07
CA GLU A 71 -1.74 13.34 -13.79
C GLU A 71 -3.22 13.22 -13.38
N GLY A 72 -3.54 13.42 -12.09
CA GLY A 72 -4.92 13.42 -11.60
C GLY A 72 -5.81 14.56 -12.16
N GLU A 73 -5.25 15.69 -12.57
CA GLU A 73 -6.01 16.77 -13.23
C GLU A 73 -6.30 16.50 -14.72
N LEU A 74 -5.47 15.69 -15.39
CA LEU A 74 -5.67 15.35 -16.81
C LEU A 74 -6.74 14.28 -17.03
N GLU A 75 -6.92 13.36 -16.09
CA GLU A 75 -7.95 12.31 -16.16
C GLU A 75 -9.38 12.80 -15.87
N LEU A 76 -9.53 14.03 -15.35
CA LEU A 76 -10.82 14.64 -15.00
C LEU A 76 -11.33 15.65 -16.05
N ARG A 77 -10.69 15.73 -17.21
CA ARG A 77 -11.09 16.59 -18.35
C ARG A 77 -11.54 15.78 -19.55
#